data_AF-A0A1M4E990-F1
#
_entry.id   AF-A0A1M4E990-F1
#
_cell.length_a   1.000
_cell.length_b   1.000
_cell.length_c   1.000
_cell.angle_alpha   90.00
_cell.angle_beta   90.00
_cell.angle_gamma   90.00
#
_symmetry.space_group_name_H-M   'P 1'
#
loop_
_entity.id
_entity.type
_entity.pdbx_description
1 polymer ?
#
loop_
_entity_poly.entity_id
_entity_poly.type
_entity_poly.pdbx_seq_one_letter_code
_entity_poly.pdbx_strand_id
1 'polypeptide(L)'
;MDGGGLSIALLGPLEVRLGGVPVRLTTGRLRALLAVLAVFAGDVVTVERLAAALWGERLPVHARRSVQTYVTRLRRVIGRAAIRTTPDGYLLDVAPGRVDVLRFQALVAEAGRVRGTAAERGLLEEAGRLWRGTPFGGIESDWLRATVSPSLQELQLSAVERRADLGLAEGRHGELVAELLALAAGHPLRESLWERLLVVLERSGRQAEALAMYERLRRRLAEELGVDPSAELRRIHTSLLRPKPVVSAPDVTVFTGVLEPYARVCVISGRAGEGRRFLALVWNSTQGQGPRAGR
;
A
#
# COMPACT_ATOMS: atom_id res chain seq x y z
N MET A 1 24.48 -19.26 -11.35
CA MET A 1 24.60 -20.08 -10.13
C MET A 1 24.27 -19.16 -8.97
N ASP A 2 22.98 -19.06 -8.63
CA ASP A 2 22.49 -18.11 -7.63
C ASP A 2 22.78 -18.68 -6.25
N GLY A 3 24.03 -18.50 -5.80
CA GLY A 3 24.47 -18.89 -4.46
C GLY A 3 23.62 -18.17 -3.43
N GLY A 4 22.72 -18.91 -2.79
CA GLY A 4 21.71 -18.36 -1.89
C GLY A 4 22.34 -17.53 -0.77
N GLY A 5 22.25 -16.21 -0.91
CA GLY A 5 22.68 -15.26 0.12
C GLY A 5 21.69 -15.19 1.29
N LEU A 6 22.08 -14.46 2.33
CA LEU A 6 21.19 -14.12 3.44
C LEU A 6 19.96 -13.36 2.93
N SER A 7 18.77 -13.72 3.42
CA SER A 7 17.54 -12.94 3.25
C SER A 7 16.79 -12.87 4.56
N ILE A 8 16.20 -11.71 4.84
CA ILE A 8 15.58 -11.39 6.13
C ILE A 8 14.23 -10.75 5.84
N ALA A 9 13.20 -11.28 6.50
CA ALA A 9 11.86 -10.73 6.41
C ALA A 9 11.37 -10.29 7.79
N LEU A 10 11.05 -9.00 7.90
CA LEU A 10 10.69 -8.26 9.12
C LEU A 10 9.30 -7.59 9.02
N LEU A 11 8.67 -7.54 7.84
CA LEU A 11 7.32 -7.00 7.65
C LEU A 11 6.26 -8.04 8.05
N GLY A 12 6.35 -8.51 9.30
CA GLY A 12 5.61 -9.65 9.83
C GLY A 12 6.48 -10.43 10.83
N PRO A 13 6.13 -11.69 11.14
CA PRO A 13 7.00 -12.56 11.92
C PRO A 13 8.39 -12.68 11.31
N LEU A 14 9.44 -12.58 12.15
CA LEU A 14 10.83 -12.69 11.69
C LEU A 14 11.06 -14.03 10.96
N GLU A 15 11.44 -13.94 9.69
CA GLU A 15 11.98 -15.05 8.90
C GLU A 15 13.41 -14.73 8.46
N VAL A 16 14.30 -15.72 8.56
CA VAL A 16 15.69 -15.61 8.13
C VAL A 16 16.00 -16.84 7.29
N ARG A 17 16.62 -16.64 6.13
CA ARG A 17 17.11 -17.73 5.28
C ARG A 17 18.55 -17.46 4.86
N LEU A 18 19.34 -18.52 4.81
CA LEU A 18 20.72 -18.53 4.31
C LEU A 18 20.81 -19.67 3.30
N GLY A 19 21.26 -19.40 2.07
CA GLY A 19 21.21 -20.46 1.04
C GLY A 19 19.80 -20.85 0.63
N GLY A 20 18.77 -20.05 0.97
CA GLY A 20 17.36 -20.44 0.88
C GLY A 20 16.87 -21.33 2.04
N VAL A 21 17.77 -21.83 2.88
CA VAL A 21 17.47 -22.67 4.05
C VAL A 21 17.04 -21.81 5.24
N PRO A 22 15.91 -22.12 5.90
CA PRO A 22 15.48 -21.41 7.10
C PRO A 22 16.50 -21.47 8.24
N VAL A 23 16.77 -20.32 8.86
CA VAL A 23 17.68 -20.17 10.00
C VAL A 23 16.88 -19.85 11.25
N ARG A 24 16.99 -20.69 12.28
CA ARG A 24 16.27 -20.48 13.55
C ARG A 24 17.11 -19.64 14.52
N LEU A 25 16.53 -18.54 14.98
CA LEU A 25 17.06 -17.70 16.06
C LEU A 25 16.15 -17.83 17.28
N THR A 26 16.58 -18.63 18.27
CA THR A 26 15.78 -18.93 19.47
C THR A 26 15.84 -17.82 20.51
N THR A 27 16.94 -17.07 20.58
CA THR A 27 17.13 -16.02 21.58
C THR A 27 16.51 -14.70 21.12
N GLY A 28 15.59 -14.13 21.90
CA GLY A 28 14.93 -12.85 21.58
C GLY A 28 15.91 -11.70 21.29
N ARG A 29 16.99 -11.59 22.07
CA ARG A 29 18.05 -10.59 21.82
C ARG A 29 18.83 -10.81 20.52
N LEU A 30 19.00 -12.04 20.05
CA LEU A 30 19.62 -12.28 18.73
C LEU A 30 18.68 -11.87 17.60
N ARG A 31 17.37 -12.11 17.76
CA ARG A 31 16.33 -11.66 16.81
C ARG A 31 16.30 -10.13 16.73
N ALA A 32 16.31 -9.45 17.88
CA ALA A 32 16.37 -8.00 17.97
C ALA A 32 17.66 -7.43 17.35
N LEU A 33 18.84 -8.01 17.67
CA LEU A 33 20.12 -7.59 17.08
C LEU A 33 20.08 -7.68 15.55
N LEU A 34 19.61 -8.81 15.02
CA LEU A 34 19.52 -9.00 13.57
C LEU A 34 18.54 -8.00 12.93
N ALA A 35 17.38 -7.79 13.55
CA ALA A 35 16.36 -6.89 13.02
C ALA A 35 16.87 -5.44 12.93
N VAL A 36 17.55 -4.95 13.98
CA VAL A 36 18.14 -3.59 13.98
C VAL A 36 19.21 -3.48 12.90
N LEU A 37 20.12 -4.45 12.82
CA LEU A 37 21.15 -4.47 11.78
C LEU A 37 20.57 -4.55 10.36
N ALA A 38 19.46 -5.27 10.17
CA ALA A 38 18.82 -5.44 8.88
C ALA A 38 18.07 -4.19 8.41
N VAL A 39 17.44 -3.44 9.33
CA VAL A 39 16.83 -2.14 9.01
C VAL A 39 17.88 -1.13 8.49
N PHE A 40 19.14 -1.28 8.88
CA PHE A 40 20.27 -0.48 8.42
C PHE A 40 21.25 -1.32 7.59
N ALA A 41 20.77 -2.32 6.83
CA ALA A 41 21.66 -3.17 6.05
C ALA A 41 22.45 -2.34 5.03
N GLY A 42 23.76 -2.60 4.96
CA GLY A 42 24.71 -1.78 4.18
C GLY A 42 25.26 -0.56 4.91
N ASP A 43 24.70 -0.18 6.06
CA ASP A 43 25.17 0.94 6.88
C ASP A 43 25.79 0.48 8.21
N VAL A 44 26.62 1.34 8.80
CA VAL A 44 27.22 1.09 10.13
C VAL A 44 26.22 1.43 11.22
N VAL A 45 25.93 0.46 12.09
CA VAL A 45 25.14 0.64 13.31
C VAL A 45 26.06 0.69 14.52
N THR A 46 25.99 1.79 15.27
CA THR A 46 26.85 2.01 16.43
C THR A 46 26.56 1.03 17.56
N VAL A 47 27.57 0.80 18.41
CA VAL A 47 27.42 -0.07 19.59
C VAL A 47 26.35 0.46 20.53
N GLU A 48 26.27 1.78 20.68
CA GLU A 48 25.32 2.48 21.55
C GLU A 48 23.89 2.25 21.06
N ARG A 49 23.63 2.38 19.75
CA ARG A 49 22.31 2.09 19.16
C ARG A 49 21.95 0.62 19.31
N LEU A 50 22.88 -0.29 19.04
CA LEU A 50 22.65 -1.72 19.25
C LEU A 50 22.35 -2.02 20.71
N ALA A 51 23.03 -1.37 21.65
CA ALA A 51 22.79 -1.57 23.06
C ALA A 51 21.41 -1.04 23.48
N ALA A 52 21.05 0.17 23.07
CA ALA A 52 19.73 0.74 23.31
C ALA A 52 18.61 -0.15 22.74
N ALA A 53 18.80 -0.71 21.53
CA ALA A 53 17.79 -1.55 20.92
C ALA A 53 17.65 -2.94 21.56
N LEU A 54 18.69 -3.44 22.23
CA LEU A 54 18.71 -4.75 22.88
C LEU A 54 18.30 -4.74 24.35
N TRP A 55 18.54 -3.64 25.05
CA TRP A 55 18.36 -3.53 26.50
C TRP A 55 17.50 -2.35 26.94
N GLY A 56 17.12 -1.46 26.02
CA GLY A 56 16.38 -0.24 26.35
C GLY A 56 17.13 0.59 27.39
N GLU A 57 16.42 1.00 28.42
CA GLU A 57 16.96 1.79 29.54
C GLU A 57 17.85 0.97 30.49
N ARG A 58 17.72 -0.35 30.51
CA ARG A 58 18.42 -1.24 31.46
C ARG A 58 19.69 -1.82 30.85
N LEU A 59 20.63 -0.94 30.51
CA LEU A 59 21.91 -1.32 29.91
C LEU A 59 22.75 -2.20 30.85
N PRO A 60 23.47 -3.21 30.33
CA PRO A 60 24.44 -3.96 31.11
C PRO A 60 25.68 -3.10 31.42
N VAL A 61 26.33 -3.39 32.55
CA VAL A 61 27.55 -2.69 33.04
C VAL A 61 28.63 -2.56 31.97
N HIS A 62 28.73 -3.55 31.08
CA HIS A 62 29.64 -3.52 29.93
C HIS A 62 28.88 -3.73 28.62
N ALA A 63 28.15 -2.69 28.17
CA ALA A 63 27.37 -2.69 26.94
C ALA A 63 28.16 -3.17 25.71
N ARG A 64 29.35 -2.60 25.46
CA ARG A 64 30.18 -2.97 24.30
C ARG A 64 30.56 -4.46 24.28
N ARG A 65 31.01 -5.01 25.41
CA ARG A 65 31.37 -6.43 25.55
C ARG A 65 30.14 -7.33 25.37
N SER A 66 28.99 -6.89 25.87
CA SER A 66 27.72 -7.59 25.70
C SER A 66 27.31 -7.64 24.22
N VAL A 67 27.32 -6.50 23.51
CA VAL A 67 27.05 -6.44 22.06
C VAL A 67 28.00 -7.36 21.29
N GLN A 68 29.31 -7.28 21.54
CA GLN A 68 30.32 -8.16 20.93
C GLN A 68 29.98 -9.65 21.09
N THR A 69 29.49 -10.05 22.27
CA THR A 69 29.09 -11.43 22.54
C THR A 69 27.90 -11.84 21.68
N TYR A 70 26.87 -11.00 21.57
CA TYR A 70 25.70 -11.29 20.73
C TYR A 70 26.04 -11.27 19.24
N VAL A 71 26.90 -10.35 18.77
CA VAL A 71 27.39 -10.35 17.39
C VAL A 71 28.17 -11.63 17.08
N THR A 72 29.03 -12.08 17.99
CA THR A 72 29.77 -13.33 17.82
C THR A 72 28.84 -14.53 17.70
N ARG A 73 27.78 -14.58 18.53
CA ARG A 73 26.76 -15.63 18.46
C ARG A 73 25.96 -15.56 17.16
N LEU A 74 25.57 -14.35 16.74
CA LEU A 74 24.81 -14.16 15.50
C LEU A 74 25.63 -14.61 14.28
N ARG A 75 26.90 -14.22 14.19
CA ARG A 75 27.85 -14.66 13.14
C ARG A 75 27.98 -16.18 13.04
N ARG A 76 27.85 -16.92 14.13
CA ARG A 76 27.88 -18.40 14.10
C ARG A 76 26.65 -18.99 13.40
N VAL A 77 25.54 -18.26 13.40
CA VAL A 77 24.25 -18.72 12.89
C VAL A 77 24.01 -18.27 11.45
N ILE A 78 24.34 -17.02 11.12
CA ILE A 78 24.08 -16.44 9.78
C ILE A 78 25.33 -16.36 8.89
N GLY A 79 26.47 -16.87 9.38
CA GLY A 79 27.76 -16.80 8.69
C GLY A 79 28.64 -15.65 9.18
N ARG A 80 29.94 -15.91 9.31
CA ARG A 80 30.91 -14.94 9.87
C ARG A 80 31.05 -13.68 9.02
N ALA A 81 31.01 -13.83 7.70
CA ALA A 81 31.15 -12.73 6.74
C ALA A 81 29.91 -11.82 6.68
N ALA A 82 28.75 -12.28 7.13
CA ALA A 82 27.50 -11.51 7.04
C ALA A 82 27.50 -10.26 7.91
N ILE A 83 28.31 -10.21 8.98
CA ILE A 83 28.44 -9.02 9.82
C ILE A 83 29.89 -8.58 9.80
N ARG A 84 30.15 -7.34 9.38
CA ARG A 84 31.46 -6.71 9.43
C ARG A 84 31.59 -5.88 10.70
N THR A 85 32.77 -5.92 11.31
CA THR A 85 33.11 -5.03 12.44
C THR A 85 33.81 -3.81 11.86
N THR A 86 33.39 -2.64 12.29
CA THR A 86 34.00 -1.35 11.94
C THR A 86 34.53 -0.68 13.22
N PRO A 87 35.32 0.41 13.13
CA PRO A 87 35.73 1.18 14.30
C PRO A 87 34.54 1.65 15.15
N ASP A 88 33.47 2.09 14.47
CA ASP A 88 32.30 2.74 15.08
C ASP A 88 31.16 1.77 15.42
N GLY A 89 31.22 0.51 14.97
CA GLY A 89 30.18 -0.47 15.27
C GLY A 89 30.18 -1.70 14.37
N TYR A 90 29.00 -2.02 13.85
CA TYR A 90 28.77 -3.22 13.04
C TYR A 90 27.88 -2.92 11.85
N LEU A 91 28.16 -3.60 10.75
CA LEU A 91 27.41 -3.51 9.51
C LEU A 91 26.95 -4.91 9.11
N LEU A 92 25.69 -5.03 8.68
CA LEU A 92 25.20 -6.24 8.04
C LEU A 92 25.44 -6.15 6.53
N ASP A 93 26.29 -7.05 6.04
CA ASP A 93 26.71 -7.11 4.64
C ASP A 93 25.72 -7.98 3.86
N VAL A 94 24.59 -7.38 3.51
CA VAL A 94 23.52 -8.01 2.74
C VAL A 94 22.94 -6.99 1.76
N ALA A 95 22.65 -7.41 0.53
CA ALA A 95 22.04 -6.54 -0.46
C ALA A 95 20.68 -6.03 0.04
N PRO A 96 20.36 -4.72 -0.06
CA PRO A 96 19.11 -4.16 0.44
C PRO A 96 17.84 -4.86 -0.07
N GLY A 97 17.83 -5.32 -1.32
CA GLY A 97 16.71 -6.09 -1.90
C GLY A 97 16.44 -7.46 -1.26
N ARG A 98 17.34 -7.94 -0.39
CA ARG A 98 17.18 -9.19 0.38
C ARG A 98 16.62 -8.95 1.79
N VAL A 99 16.39 -7.69 2.17
CA VAL A 99 15.68 -7.29 3.38
C VAL A 99 14.34 -6.69 2.97
N ASP A 100 13.23 -7.31 3.37
CA ASP A 100 11.89 -6.91 2.91
C ASP A 100 11.52 -5.46 3.28
N VAL A 101 11.95 -4.96 4.43
CA VAL A 101 11.76 -3.56 4.85
C VAL A 101 12.40 -2.59 3.85
N LEU A 102 13.66 -2.82 3.49
CA LEU A 102 14.39 -1.96 2.56
C LEU A 102 13.86 -2.08 1.14
N ARG A 103 13.50 -3.30 0.72
CA ARG A 103 12.83 -3.54 -0.56
C ARG A 103 11.48 -2.83 -0.64
N PHE A 104 10.68 -2.89 0.41
CA PHE A 104 9.40 -2.19 0.50
C PHE A 104 9.58 -0.68 0.34
N GLN A 105 10.50 -0.08 1.11
CA GLN A 105 10.79 1.35 1.00
C GLN A 105 11.26 1.74 -0.41
N ALA A 106 12.11 0.93 -1.03
CA ALA A 106 12.58 1.16 -2.39
C ALA A 106 11.44 1.11 -3.42
N LEU A 107 10.56 0.10 -3.34
CA LEU A 107 9.40 -0.03 -4.23
C LEU A 107 8.42 1.15 -4.09
N VAL A 108 8.14 1.59 -2.86
CA VAL A 108 7.26 2.76 -2.64
C VAL A 108 7.91 4.05 -3.15
N ALA A 109 9.22 4.22 -2.95
CA ALA A 109 9.94 5.36 -3.49
C ALA A 109 9.96 5.35 -5.03
N GLU A 110 10.14 4.19 -5.65
CA GLU A 110 10.08 4.02 -7.11
C GLU A 110 8.69 4.32 -7.66
N ALA A 111 7.63 3.79 -7.02
CA ALA A 111 6.25 4.14 -7.36
C ALA A 111 6.01 5.66 -7.33
N GLY A 112 6.59 6.34 -6.33
CA GLY A 112 6.59 7.79 -6.21
C GLY A 112 7.25 8.51 -7.39
N ARG A 113 8.32 7.95 -7.97
CA ARG A 113 9.04 8.52 -9.12
C ARG A 113 8.29 8.31 -10.44
N VAL A 114 7.53 7.22 -10.55
CA VAL A 114 6.75 6.88 -11.77
C VAL A 114 5.26 7.20 -11.62
N ARG A 115 4.92 8.16 -10.76
CA ARG A 115 3.53 8.58 -10.49
C ARG A 115 2.77 8.92 -11.77
N GLY A 116 1.55 8.41 -11.90
CA GLY A 116 0.67 8.62 -13.06
C GLY A 116 0.97 7.73 -14.26
N THR A 117 1.99 6.86 -14.18
CA THR A 117 2.27 5.85 -15.22
C THR A 117 1.56 4.53 -14.90
N ALA A 118 1.44 3.65 -15.90
CA ALA A 118 0.90 2.31 -15.72
C ALA A 118 1.72 1.43 -14.75
N ALA A 119 3.00 1.76 -14.52
CA ALA A 119 3.89 0.99 -13.64
C ALA A 119 3.64 1.27 -12.15
N GLU A 120 3.10 2.45 -11.79
CA GLU A 120 2.94 2.89 -10.40
C GLU A 120 2.18 1.87 -9.55
N ARG A 121 1.03 1.41 -10.05
CA ARG A 121 0.17 0.46 -9.35
C ARG A 121 0.87 -0.87 -9.10
N GLY A 122 1.57 -1.41 -10.11
CA GLY A 122 2.26 -2.70 -10.01
C GLY A 122 3.36 -2.69 -8.94
N LEU A 123 4.10 -1.58 -8.82
CA LEU A 123 5.10 -1.39 -7.78
C LEU A 123 4.48 -1.35 -6.37
N LEU A 124 3.35 -0.67 -6.20
CA LEU A 124 2.62 -0.64 -4.92
C LEU A 124 2.03 -2.00 -4.56
N GLU A 125 1.55 -2.77 -5.54
CA GLU A 125 1.08 -4.15 -5.35
C GLU A 125 2.22 -5.09 -4.96
N GLU A 126 3.39 -4.96 -5.58
CA GLU A 126 4.58 -5.70 -5.16
C GLU A 126 5.01 -5.32 -3.74
N ALA A 127 5.04 -4.03 -3.42
CA ALA A 127 5.36 -3.53 -2.09
C ALA A 127 4.42 -4.10 -1.03
N GLY A 128 3.11 -4.10 -1.31
CA GLY A 128 2.09 -4.64 -0.40
C GLY A 128 2.26 -6.14 -0.12
N ARG A 129 2.66 -6.94 -1.13
CA ARG A 129 2.88 -8.39 -0.99
C ARG A 129 4.02 -8.78 -0.04
N LEU A 130 4.91 -7.83 0.29
CA LEU A 130 5.99 -8.07 1.26
C LEU A 130 5.46 -8.13 2.70
N TRP A 131 4.29 -7.54 2.97
CA TRP A 131 3.69 -7.50 4.30
C TRP A 131 2.97 -8.82 4.61
N ARG A 132 3.39 -9.45 5.70
CA ARG A 132 2.86 -10.72 6.24
C ARG A 132 2.18 -10.54 7.62
N GLY A 133 2.11 -9.31 8.12
CA GLY A 133 1.50 -8.97 9.40
C GLY A 133 2.13 -7.72 10.03
N THR A 134 2.01 -7.60 11.36
CA THR A 134 2.63 -6.51 12.13
C THR A 134 4.16 -6.54 11.97
N PRO A 135 4.80 -5.40 11.66
CA PRO A 135 6.24 -5.35 11.47
C PRO A 135 6.96 -5.73 12.76
N PHE A 136 8.09 -6.42 12.62
CA PHE A 136 8.90 -6.98 13.70
C PHE A 136 8.16 -7.99 14.59
N GLY A 137 7.21 -8.73 14.03
CA GLY A 137 6.44 -9.74 14.75
C GLY A 137 7.34 -10.75 15.49
N GLY A 138 7.12 -10.88 16.80
CA GLY A 138 7.89 -11.78 17.67
C GLY A 138 9.31 -11.31 17.98
N ILE A 139 9.63 -10.03 17.77
CA ILE A 139 10.89 -9.39 18.17
C ILE A 139 10.63 -8.48 19.37
N GLU A 140 11.34 -8.74 20.47
CA GLU A 140 11.31 -7.89 21.66
C GLU A 140 12.37 -6.79 21.57
N SER A 141 11.95 -5.63 21.06
CA SER A 141 12.78 -4.41 21.03
C SER A 141 11.91 -3.16 21.08
N ASP A 142 11.91 -2.47 22.22
CA ASP A 142 11.19 -1.20 22.39
C ASP A 142 11.67 -0.13 21.42
N TRP A 143 12.97 -0.14 21.11
CA TRP A 143 13.55 0.80 20.16
C TRP A 143 12.98 0.64 18.74
N LEU A 144 12.85 -0.60 18.23
CA LEU A 144 12.21 -0.83 16.93
C LEU A 144 10.73 -0.42 16.96
N ARG A 145 10.03 -0.71 18.06
CA ARG A 145 8.62 -0.32 18.24
C ARG A 145 8.43 1.20 18.26
N ALA A 146 9.32 1.94 18.93
CA ALA A 146 9.20 3.38 19.08
C ALA A 146 9.76 4.17 17.89
N THR A 147 10.83 3.70 17.26
CA THR A 147 11.61 4.52 16.30
C THR A 147 11.39 4.13 14.84
N VAL A 148 11.15 2.85 14.54
CA VAL A 148 11.10 2.36 13.15
C VAL A 148 9.69 1.93 12.76
N SER A 149 8.97 1.26 13.65
CA SER A 149 7.62 0.73 13.36
C SER A 149 6.61 1.81 12.95
N PRO A 150 6.54 2.99 13.61
CA PRO A 150 5.51 3.99 13.27
C PRO A 150 5.67 4.53 11.86
N SER A 151 6.90 4.84 11.43
CA SER A 151 7.16 5.36 10.09
C SER A 151 6.95 4.30 9.00
N LEU A 152 7.26 3.04 9.27
CA LEU A 152 6.95 1.94 8.34
C LEU A 152 5.46 1.71 8.18
N GLN A 153 4.69 1.75 9.29
CA GLN A 153 3.24 1.62 9.26
C GLN A 153 2.59 2.80 8.51
N GLU A 154 3.05 4.03 8.77
CA GLU A 154 2.55 5.20 8.03
C GLU A 154 2.83 5.10 6.53
N LEU A 155 4.02 4.64 6.15
CA LEU A 155 4.39 4.41 4.76
C LEU A 155 3.53 3.31 4.11
N GLN A 156 3.22 2.24 4.85
CA GLN A 156 2.31 1.19 4.41
C GLN A 156 0.91 1.73 4.12
N LEU A 157 0.35 2.49 5.07
CA LEU A 157 -0.98 3.05 4.94
C LEU A 157 -1.06 4.00 3.74
N SER A 158 -0.07 4.88 3.60
CA SER A 158 0.03 5.78 2.45
C SER A 158 0.13 5.01 1.11
N ALA A 159 0.89 3.92 1.06
CA ALA A 159 1.00 3.09 -0.13
C ALA A 159 -0.32 2.39 -0.49
N VAL A 160 -1.06 1.89 0.50
CA VAL A 160 -2.38 1.27 0.27
C VAL A 160 -3.40 2.31 -0.15
N GLU A 161 -3.44 3.47 0.49
CA GLU A 161 -4.31 4.59 0.10
C GLU A 161 -4.09 4.99 -1.35
N ARG A 162 -2.82 5.12 -1.76
CA ARG A 162 -2.48 5.44 -3.15
C ARG A 162 -2.90 4.33 -4.11
N ARG A 163 -2.68 3.06 -3.76
CA ARG A 163 -3.14 1.94 -4.59
C ARG A 163 -4.66 1.91 -4.71
N ALA A 164 -5.38 2.23 -3.64
CA ALA A 164 -6.84 2.34 -3.67
C ALA A 164 -7.31 3.49 -4.58
N ASP A 165 -6.63 4.64 -4.56
CA ASP A 165 -6.94 5.76 -5.47
C ASP A 165 -6.76 5.37 -6.94
N LEU A 166 -5.67 4.65 -7.26
CA LEU A 166 -5.40 4.13 -8.60
C LEU A 166 -6.47 3.11 -9.03
N GLY A 167 -6.81 2.16 -8.16
CA GLY A 167 -7.84 1.17 -8.45
C GLY A 167 -9.24 1.78 -8.61
N LEU A 168 -9.55 2.84 -7.84
CA LEU A 168 -10.77 3.64 -8.00
C LEU A 168 -10.82 4.34 -9.37
N ALA A 169 -9.71 4.90 -9.84
CA ALA A 169 -9.62 5.53 -11.16
C ALA A 169 -9.77 4.52 -12.30
N GLU A 170 -9.30 3.29 -12.10
CA GLU A 170 -9.37 2.18 -13.06
C GLU A 170 -10.68 1.38 -13.03
N GLY A 171 -11.64 1.74 -12.15
CA GLY A 171 -12.91 1.01 -12.04
C GLY A 171 -12.84 -0.34 -11.28
N ARG A 172 -11.72 -0.67 -10.64
CA ARG A 172 -11.52 -1.94 -9.92
C ARG A 172 -12.03 -1.86 -8.48
N HIS A 173 -13.34 -1.68 -8.33
CA HIS A 173 -13.96 -1.38 -7.04
C HIS A 173 -14.05 -2.59 -6.08
N GLY A 174 -14.40 -3.77 -6.61
CA GLY A 174 -14.69 -4.96 -5.77
C GLY A 174 -13.49 -5.47 -4.97
N GLU A 175 -12.30 -5.45 -5.56
CA GLU A 175 -11.06 -5.94 -4.94
C GLU A 175 -10.61 -5.08 -3.74
N LEU A 176 -11.01 -3.81 -3.69
CA LEU A 176 -10.55 -2.85 -2.68
C LEU A 176 -11.40 -2.83 -1.40
N VAL A 177 -12.66 -3.27 -1.46
CA VAL A 177 -13.60 -3.14 -0.32
C VAL A 177 -13.11 -3.90 0.91
N ALA A 178 -12.77 -5.18 0.76
CA ALA A 178 -12.39 -6.03 1.89
C ALA A 178 -11.11 -5.53 2.57
N GLU A 179 -10.14 -5.07 1.79
CA GLU A 179 -8.88 -4.54 2.28
C GLU A 179 -9.07 -3.20 3.01
N LEU A 180 -9.81 -2.26 2.42
CA LEU A 180 -10.11 -0.97 3.05
C LEU A 180 -10.94 -1.13 4.32
N LEU A 181 -11.88 -2.08 4.37
CA LEU A 181 -12.63 -2.41 5.58
C LEU A 181 -11.70 -2.88 6.70
N ALA A 182 -10.79 -3.81 6.40
CA ALA A 182 -9.84 -4.32 7.39
C ALA A 182 -8.91 -3.21 7.91
N LEU A 183 -8.41 -2.35 7.03
CA LEU A 183 -7.54 -1.23 7.41
C LEU A 183 -8.29 -0.15 8.19
N ALA A 184 -9.50 0.23 7.79
CA ALA A 184 -10.32 1.19 8.52
C ALA A 184 -10.70 0.67 9.92
N ALA A 185 -10.91 -0.64 10.07
CA ALA A 185 -11.13 -1.24 11.38
C ALA A 185 -9.87 -1.19 12.28
N GLY A 186 -8.67 -1.41 11.71
CA GLY A 186 -7.40 -1.34 12.43
C GLY A 186 -6.91 0.09 12.71
N HIS A 187 -7.31 1.05 11.89
CA HIS A 187 -6.93 2.47 11.99
C HIS A 187 -8.18 3.36 12.01
N PRO A 188 -9.01 3.25 13.06
CA PRO A 188 -10.35 3.80 13.06
C PRO A 188 -10.41 5.33 13.02
N LEU A 189 -9.35 6.02 13.46
CA LEU A 189 -9.24 7.48 13.45
C LEU A 189 -8.59 8.03 12.17
N ARG A 190 -8.19 7.17 11.22
CA ARG A 190 -7.59 7.60 9.94
C ARG A 190 -8.69 7.84 8.91
N GLU A 191 -9.27 9.04 8.93
CA GLU A 191 -10.39 9.45 8.08
C GLU A 191 -10.15 9.19 6.58
N SER A 192 -8.93 9.32 6.09
CA SER A 192 -8.55 9.07 4.69
C SER A 192 -8.82 7.65 4.19
N LEU A 193 -8.78 6.63 5.07
CA LEU A 193 -9.17 5.27 4.71
C LEU A 193 -10.69 5.15 4.56
N TRP A 194 -11.43 5.81 5.45
CA TRP A 194 -12.89 5.85 5.40
C TRP A 194 -13.40 6.57 4.17
N GLU A 195 -12.78 7.69 3.79
CA GLU A 195 -13.10 8.41 2.55
C GLU A 195 -13.08 7.48 1.34
N ARG A 196 -11.99 6.72 1.18
CA ARG A 196 -11.83 5.75 0.09
C ARG A 196 -12.85 4.61 0.21
N LEU A 197 -13.07 4.08 1.41
CA LEU A 197 -14.04 3.01 1.63
C LEU A 197 -15.46 3.44 1.22
N LEU A 198 -15.88 4.63 1.62
CA LEU A 198 -17.20 5.18 1.29
C LEU A 198 -17.37 5.35 -0.22
N VAL A 199 -16.34 5.88 -0.90
CA VAL A 199 -16.35 6.05 -2.36
C VAL A 199 -16.38 4.70 -3.07
N VAL A 200 -15.58 3.72 -2.64
CA VAL A 200 -15.56 2.37 -3.25
C VAL A 200 -16.91 1.68 -3.06
N LEU A 201 -17.50 1.73 -1.86
CA LEU A 201 -18.82 1.14 -1.58
C LEU A 201 -19.90 1.75 -2.47
N GLU A 202 -19.90 3.07 -2.61
CA GLU A 202 -20.86 3.75 -3.47
C GLU A 202 -20.70 3.39 -4.94
N ARG A 203 -19.47 3.36 -5.47
CA ARG A 203 -19.21 2.96 -6.85
C ARG A 203 -19.52 1.49 -7.12
N SER A 204 -19.56 0.67 -6.07
CA SER A 204 -19.98 -0.73 -6.12
C SER A 204 -21.50 -0.92 -5.99
N GLY A 205 -22.29 0.17 -5.97
CA GLY A 205 -23.75 0.11 -5.81
C GLY A 205 -24.22 -0.14 -4.37
N ARG A 206 -23.32 -0.10 -3.39
CA ARG A 206 -23.59 -0.41 -1.97
C ARG A 206 -23.79 0.87 -1.15
N GLN A 207 -24.62 1.78 -1.64
CA GLN A 207 -24.84 3.12 -1.07
C GLN A 207 -25.37 3.08 0.37
N ALA A 208 -26.32 2.19 0.68
CA ALA A 208 -26.86 2.04 2.03
C ALA A 208 -25.78 1.65 3.05
N GLU A 209 -24.84 0.77 2.65
CA GLU A 209 -23.71 0.40 3.49
C GLU A 209 -22.73 1.54 3.67
N ALA A 210 -22.45 2.34 2.62
CA ALA A 210 -21.63 3.53 2.75
C ALA A 210 -22.22 4.52 3.77
N LEU A 211 -23.52 4.80 3.72
CA LEU A 211 -24.20 5.67 4.69
C LEU A 211 -24.09 5.12 6.12
N ALA A 212 -24.28 3.81 6.31
CA ALA A 212 -24.14 3.17 7.62
C ALA A 212 -22.70 3.27 8.17
N MET A 213 -21.70 3.11 7.31
CA MET A 213 -20.29 3.23 7.70
C MET A 213 -19.90 4.66 8.06
N TYR A 214 -20.40 5.66 7.32
CA TYR A 214 -20.19 7.07 7.68
C TYR A 214 -20.75 7.39 9.06
N GLU A 215 -21.98 6.94 9.35
CA GLU A 215 -22.61 7.20 10.65
C GLU A 215 -21.89 6.49 11.80
N ARG A 216 -21.32 5.30 11.55
CA ARG A 216 -20.46 4.60 12.50
C ARG A 216 -19.19 5.40 12.82
N LEU A 217 -18.52 5.92 11.79
CA LEU A 217 -17.32 6.75 11.96
C LEU A 217 -17.65 8.05 12.70
N ARG A 218 -18.72 8.74 12.31
CA ARG A 218 -19.14 10.00 12.94
C ARG A 218 -19.34 9.86 14.44
N ARG A 219 -20.07 8.82 14.86
CA ARG A 219 -20.27 8.53 16.29
C ARG A 219 -18.95 8.27 17.00
N ARG A 220 -18.07 7.46 16.41
CA ARG A 220 -16.76 7.18 16.98
C ARG A 220 -15.91 8.43 17.16
N LEU A 221 -15.83 9.31 16.17
CA LEU A 221 -15.05 10.55 16.26
C LEU A 221 -15.60 11.47 17.37
N ALA A 222 -16.92 11.57 17.48
CA ALA A 222 -17.55 12.34 18.54
C ALA A 222 -17.28 11.72 19.93
N GLU A 223 -17.36 10.39 20.07
CA GLU A 223 -17.15 9.68 21.34
C GLU A 223 -15.68 9.68 21.79
N GLU A 224 -14.73 9.43 20.88
CA GLU A 224 -13.31 9.27 21.23
C GLU A 224 -12.53 10.59 21.24
N LEU A 225 -12.92 11.54 20.39
CA LEU A 225 -12.17 12.79 20.20
C LEU A 225 -13.01 14.06 20.48
N GLY A 226 -14.33 13.95 20.57
CA GLY A 226 -15.20 15.12 20.74
C GLY A 226 -15.27 16.01 19.49
N VAL A 227 -14.96 15.47 18.31
CA VAL A 227 -14.91 16.23 17.05
C VAL A 227 -15.88 15.67 16.00
N ASP A 228 -16.28 16.54 15.08
CA ASP A 228 -17.02 16.15 13.88
C ASP A 228 -16.10 15.59 12.78
N PRO A 229 -16.63 14.79 11.83
CA PRO A 229 -15.88 14.34 10.66
C PRO A 229 -15.31 15.48 9.82
N SER A 230 -14.21 15.21 9.13
CA SER A 230 -13.52 16.12 8.23
C SER A 230 -14.44 16.75 7.17
N ALA A 231 -14.05 17.90 6.65
CA ALA A 231 -14.80 18.55 5.58
C ALA A 231 -14.94 17.64 4.34
N GLU A 232 -13.94 16.83 4.04
CA GLU A 232 -13.98 15.91 2.90
C GLU A 232 -14.97 14.77 3.13
N LEU A 233 -14.96 14.15 4.31
CA LEU A 233 -15.97 13.13 4.65
C LEU A 233 -17.39 13.67 4.62
N ARG A 234 -17.62 14.90 5.10
CA ARG A 234 -18.93 15.54 5.01
C ARG A 234 -19.36 15.81 3.56
N ARG A 235 -18.42 16.16 2.67
CA ARG A 235 -18.69 16.30 1.23
C ARG A 235 -19.06 14.96 0.61
N ILE A 236 -18.30 13.91 0.90
CA ILE A 236 -18.59 12.54 0.43
C ILE A 236 -19.99 12.14 0.88
N HIS A 237 -20.31 12.26 2.18
CA HIS A 237 -21.63 11.96 2.71
C HIS A 237 -22.75 12.76 2.01
N THR A 238 -22.55 14.05 1.77
CA THR A 238 -23.52 14.87 1.02
C THR A 238 -23.72 14.35 -0.40
N SER A 239 -22.66 13.89 -1.06
CA SER A 239 -22.76 13.24 -2.38
C SER A 239 -23.51 11.91 -2.31
N LEU A 240 -23.29 11.12 -1.25
CA LEU A 240 -24.00 9.85 -1.03
C LEU A 240 -25.51 10.05 -0.83
N LEU A 241 -25.97 11.23 -0.37
CA LEU A 241 -27.40 11.50 -0.17
C LEU A 241 -28.11 11.97 -1.46
N ARG A 242 -27.36 12.42 -2.47
CA ARG A 242 -27.95 12.95 -3.69
C ARG A 242 -28.50 11.80 -4.56
N PRO A 243 -29.74 11.91 -5.05
CA PRO A 243 -30.24 10.98 -6.06
C PRO A 243 -29.31 11.02 -7.27
N LYS A 244 -28.74 9.88 -7.64
CA LYS A 244 -27.99 9.80 -8.89
C LYS A 244 -28.98 9.85 -10.05
N PRO A 245 -28.74 10.68 -11.08
CA PRO A 245 -29.51 10.57 -12.31
C PRO A 245 -29.31 9.15 -12.83
N VAL A 246 -30.41 8.40 -12.90
CA VAL A 246 -30.42 7.12 -13.59
C VAL A 246 -30.21 7.45 -15.06
N VAL A 247 -28.97 7.32 -15.53
CA VAL A 247 -28.69 7.30 -16.96
C VAL A 247 -29.17 5.94 -17.44
N SER A 248 -30.47 5.83 -17.68
CA SER A 248 -31.00 4.78 -18.53
C SER A 248 -30.34 5.00 -19.89
N ALA A 249 -29.60 4.01 -20.38
CA ALA A 249 -29.39 3.95 -21.83
C ALA A 249 -30.80 4.03 -22.44
N PRO A 250 -31.06 4.97 -23.36
CA PRO A 250 -32.36 4.99 -24.01
C PRO A 250 -32.54 3.63 -24.68
N ASP A 251 -33.68 3.00 -24.42
CA ASP A 251 -34.07 1.77 -25.09
C ASP A 251 -34.38 2.11 -26.55
N VAL A 252 -33.33 2.16 -27.38
CA VAL A 252 -33.45 2.38 -28.83
C VAL A 252 -33.93 1.06 -29.43
N THR A 253 -35.24 0.82 -29.30
CA THR A 253 -35.92 -0.35 -29.88
C THR A 253 -36.10 -0.24 -31.39
N VAL A 254 -36.06 0.98 -31.94
CA VAL A 254 -36.26 1.23 -33.37
C VAL A 254 -35.31 2.32 -33.87
N PHE A 255 -34.40 1.95 -34.77
CA PHE A 255 -33.62 2.87 -35.59
C PHE A 255 -34.16 2.81 -37.02
N THR A 256 -34.75 3.91 -37.52
CA THR A 256 -35.33 4.00 -38.87
C THR A 256 -34.39 4.68 -39.89
N GLY A 257 -33.12 4.91 -39.53
CA GLY A 257 -32.12 5.48 -40.43
C GLY A 257 -31.37 4.43 -41.26
N VAL A 258 -30.63 4.88 -42.27
CA VAL A 258 -29.66 4.06 -43.00
C VAL A 258 -28.30 4.25 -42.31
N LEU A 259 -27.69 3.16 -41.82
CA LEU A 259 -26.33 3.17 -41.29
C LEU A 259 -25.34 2.80 -42.40
N GLU A 260 -24.41 3.71 -42.68
CA GLU A 260 -23.21 3.38 -43.43
C GLU A 260 -22.35 2.37 -42.63
N PRO A 261 -21.61 1.45 -43.28
CA PRO A 261 -20.92 0.33 -42.61
C PRO A 261 -19.86 0.71 -41.54
N TYR A 262 -19.57 2.00 -41.34
CA TYR A 262 -18.53 2.50 -40.43
C TYR A 262 -18.97 3.69 -39.58
N ALA A 263 -20.26 4.03 -39.56
CA ALA A 263 -20.75 5.15 -38.76
C ALA A 263 -20.90 4.76 -37.28
N ARG A 264 -20.33 5.57 -36.37
CA ARG A 264 -20.63 5.47 -34.93
C ARG A 264 -21.84 6.35 -34.61
N VAL A 265 -22.84 5.77 -33.97
CA VAL A 265 -24.03 6.49 -33.49
C VAL A 265 -23.81 6.88 -32.03
N CYS A 266 -24.01 8.15 -31.71
CA CYS A 266 -24.10 8.62 -30.34
C CYS A 266 -25.52 9.12 -30.07
N VAL A 267 -26.15 8.62 -29.00
CA VAL A 267 -27.50 9.02 -28.62
C VAL A 267 -27.40 10.06 -27.51
N ILE A 268 -27.88 11.28 -27.78
CA ILE A 268 -27.96 12.34 -26.78
C ILE A 268 -29.39 12.37 -26.27
N SER A 269 -29.60 12.02 -25.00
CA SER A 269 -30.91 12.11 -24.35
C SER A 269 -31.00 13.35 -23.45
N GLY A 270 -32.08 14.11 -23.57
CA GLY A 270 -32.42 15.25 -22.71
C GLY A 270 -33.93 15.53 -22.73
N ARG A 271 -34.45 16.30 -21.77
CA ARG A 271 -35.87 16.72 -21.78
C ARG A 271 -36.09 17.75 -22.89
N ALA A 272 -36.85 17.40 -23.92
CA ALA A 272 -37.31 18.32 -24.96
C ALA A 272 -38.83 18.54 -24.86
N GLY A 273 -39.23 19.81 -24.82
CA GLY A 273 -40.62 20.25 -24.96
C GLY A 273 -41.07 20.13 -26.41
N GLU A 274 -42.28 19.62 -26.59
CA GLU A 274 -43.07 19.54 -27.84
C GLU A 274 -42.41 18.82 -29.04
N GLY A 275 -42.69 17.51 -29.15
CA GLY A 275 -42.93 16.91 -30.45
C GLY A 275 -41.86 16.02 -31.09
N ARG A 276 -40.63 15.88 -30.56
CA ARG A 276 -39.68 14.82 -30.97
C ARG A 276 -38.83 14.37 -29.78
N ARG A 277 -38.85 13.06 -29.47
CA ARG A 277 -38.24 12.53 -28.24
C ARG A 277 -36.73 12.21 -28.35
N PHE A 278 -36.13 12.20 -29.54
CA PHE A 278 -34.72 11.82 -29.69
C PHE A 278 -34.07 12.52 -30.89
N LEU A 279 -32.83 13.01 -30.70
CA LEU A 279 -31.95 13.51 -31.76
C LEU A 279 -30.76 12.54 -31.85
N ALA A 280 -30.66 11.79 -32.96
CA ALA A 280 -29.47 11.01 -33.28
C ALA A 280 -28.54 11.87 -34.13
N LEU A 281 -27.32 12.12 -33.65
CA LEU A 281 -26.27 12.75 -34.44
C LEU A 281 -25.34 11.64 -34.96
N VAL A 282 -25.27 11.51 -36.28
CA VAL A 282 -24.28 10.66 -36.95
C VAL A 282 -23.06 11.54 -37.19
N TRP A 283 -21.94 11.23 -36.54
CA TRP A 283 -20.67 11.91 -36.78
C TRP A 283 -19.77 11.03 -37.64
N ASN A 284 -19.50 11.46 -38.87
CA ASN A 284 -18.57 10.77 -39.77
C ASN A 284 -17.17 11.37 -39.60
N SER A 285 -16.27 10.67 -38.92
CA SER A 285 -14.87 11.08 -38.86
C SER A 285 -14.12 10.57 -40.09
N THR A 286 -14.30 11.23 -41.24
CA THR A 286 -13.36 11.10 -42.35
C THR A 286 -12.08 11.87 -42.02
N GLN A 287 -11.18 11.26 -41.26
CA GLN A 287 -9.76 11.57 -41.37
C GLN A 287 -9.21 10.66 -42.47
N GLY A 288 -9.06 11.22 -43.66
CA GLY A 288 -8.71 10.49 -44.86
C GLY A 288 -7.31 9.89 -44.82
N GLN A 289 -7.22 8.64 -45.23
CA GLN A 289 -6.15 8.19 -46.11
C GLN A 289 -6.79 7.30 -47.18
N GLY A 290 -6.96 7.88 -48.37
CA GLY A 290 -7.31 7.16 -49.58
C GLY A 290 -6.14 6.30 -50.08
N PRO A 291 -6.42 5.37 -50.99
CA PRO A 291 -5.48 4.33 -51.42
C PRO A 291 -4.48 4.88 -52.44
N ARG A 292 -3.22 4.43 -52.35
CA ARG A 292 -2.31 4.42 -53.51
C ARG A 292 -2.09 2.99 -53.96
N ALA A 293 -2.60 2.69 -55.16
CA ALA A 293 -2.32 1.48 -55.91
C ALA A 293 -1.02 1.63 -56.72
N GLY A 294 -0.20 0.57 -56.70
CA GLY A 294 0.63 0.04 -57.79
C GLY A 294 1.55 0.94 -58.61
N ARG A 295 2.87 0.78 -58.43
CA ARG A 295 3.77 0.09 -59.38
C ARG A 295 5.03 -0.37 -58.65
#